data_AF-A0A966QQL3-F1
#
_entry.id   AF-A0A966QQL3-F1
#
_cell.length_a   1.000
_cell.length_b   1.000
_cell.length_c   1.000
_cell.angle_alpha   90.00
_cell.angle_beta   90.00
_cell.angle_gamma   90.00
#
_symmetry.space_group_name_H-M   'P 1'
#
loop_
_entity.id
_entity.type
_entity.pdbx_description
1 polymer ?
#
loop_
_entity_poly.entity_id
_entity_poly.type
_entity_poly.pdbx_seq_one_letter_code
_entity_poly.pdbx_strand_id
1 'polypeptide(L)'
;MCTARAEREFPVHHGRAATVPVEPRGAGFATRQVNNIATPDSFRGAHRILVCEVLTPGGNWSSWPPHRHDGIEGCPYMNEEIYYFRLGKQDSDHGVAEATGYFHAYTVDRSVDDTVTLRDGDVYILPAGYHGPSIAAPEYPMYFLNVLAGPSDDRTMAFCDDPSHHWIRDSWKSQKIDPRVPITSASGRVVR
;
A
#
# COMPACT_ATOMS: atom_id res chain seq x y z
N MET A 1 -7.30 5.89 -14.10
CA MET A 1 -8.60 5.18 -14.00
C MET A 1 -8.28 3.75 -13.63
N CYS A 2 -8.89 3.22 -12.57
CA CYS A 2 -8.76 1.82 -12.16
C CYS A 2 -10.10 1.10 -12.36
N THR A 3 -10.06 -0.17 -12.74
CA THR A 3 -11.26 -0.97 -13.05
C THR A 3 -11.05 -2.41 -12.61
N ALA A 4 -12.12 -3.07 -12.20
CA ALA A 4 -12.15 -4.51 -11.94
C ALA A 4 -13.46 -5.09 -12.50
N ARG A 5 -13.49 -6.39 -12.75
CA ARG A 5 -14.72 -7.08 -13.17
C ARG A 5 -15.79 -6.93 -12.09
N ALA A 6 -17.02 -6.57 -12.49
CA ALA A 6 -18.16 -6.44 -11.58
C ALA A 6 -19.39 -7.15 -12.16
N GLU A 7 -20.18 -7.76 -11.28
CA GLU A 7 -21.44 -8.45 -11.60
C GLU A 7 -22.61 -7.86 -10.79
N ARG A 8 -22.30 -7.03 -9.78
CA ARG A 8 -23.26 -6.26 -8.99
C ARG A 8 -23.11 -4.78 -9.34
N GLU A 9 -24.23 -4.13 -9.63
CA GLU A 9 -24.29 -2.71 -9.92
C GLU A 9 -24.46 -1.90 -8.63
N PHE A 10 -23.78 -0.75 -8.57
CA PHE A 10 -23.90 0.21 -7.48
C PHE A 10 -24.16 1.61 -8.08
N PRO A 11 -24.94 2.47 -7.41
CA PRO A 11 -25.14 3.85 -7.86
C PRO A 11 -23.82 4.61 -7.95
N VAL A 12 -23.76 5.58 -8.88
CA VAL A 12 -22.64 6.52 -8.95
C VAL A 12 -22.50 7.26 -7.62
N HIS A 13 -21.27 7.33 -7.12
CA HIS A 13 -20.95 7.98 -5.86
C HIS A 13 -19.76 8.93 -6.02
N HIS A 14 -19.83 10.09 -5.38
CA HIS A 14 -18.71 11.00 -5.23
C HIS A 14 -18.32 11.08 -3.75
N GLY A 15 -17.15 10.52 -3.42
CA GLY A 15 -16.56 10.60 -2.10
C GLY A 15 -15.63 11.82 -1.99
N ARG A 16 -15.81 12.65 -0.97
CA ARG A 16 -14.92 13.80 -0.72
C ARG A 16 -13.65 13.33 -0.02
N ALA A 17 -12.51 13.97 -0.28
CA ALA A 17 -11.26 13.67 0.43
C ALA A 17 -11.41 13.73 1.96
N ALA A 18 -12.21 14.68 2.46
CA ALA A 18 -12.49 14.85 3.89
C ALA A 18 -13.24 13.67 4.56
N THR A 19 -13.84 12.77 3.77
CA THR A 19 -14.53 11.58 4.29
C THR A 19 -13.68 10.32 4.19
N VAL A 20 -12.48 10.39 3.60
CA VAL A 20 -11.57 9.25 3.49
C VAL A 20 -10.88 9.03 4.85
N PRO A 21 -11.02 7.86 5.48
CA PRO A 21 -10.31 7.56 6.73
C PRO A 21 -8.79 7.54 6.51
N VAL A 22 -8.08 8.33 7.32
CA VAL A 22 -6.62 8.40 7.34
C VAL A 22 -6.10 7.73 8.62
N GLU A 23 -5.20 6.77 8.48
CA GLU A 23 -4.62 6.05 9.62
C GLU A 23 -3.09 5.97 9.53
N PRO A 24 -2.36 6.28 10.62
CA PRO A 24 -0.97 5.85 10.78
C PRO A 24 -0.92 4.32 10.95
N ARG A 25 -0.03 3.65 10.21
CA ARG A 25 0.19 2.20 10.30
C ARG A 25 1.68 1.89 10.43
N GLY A 26 2.01 0.81 11.15
CA GLY A 26 3.39 0.39 11.43
C GLY A 26 4.00 1.09 12.64
N ALA A 27 5.32 1.01 12.81
CA ALA A 27 6.06 1.73 13.86
C ALA A 27 7.53 1.92 13.41
N GLY A 28 8.23 2.90 14.00
CA GLY A 28 9.61 3.22 13.65
C GLY A 28 9.79 3.46 12.16
N PHE A 29 10.80 2.84 11.56
CA PHE A 29 11.06 2.94 10.12
C PHE A 29 10.00 2.25 9.26
N ALA A 30 9.07 1.49 9.85
CA ALA A 30 7.93 0.92 9.12
C ALA A 30 6.66 1.79 9.20
N THR A 31 6.74 2.99 9.81
CA THR A 31 5.61 3.91 9.90
C THR A 31 5.27 4.50 8.52
N ARG A 32 3.98 4.44 8.17
CA ARG A 32 3.37 5.07 6.99
C ARG A 32 1.99 5.63 7.30
N GLN A 33 1.52 6.53 6.44
CA GLN A 33 0.11 6.94 6.39
C GLN A 33 -0.64 6.07 5.39
N VAL A 34 -1.85 5.63 5.73
CA VAL A 34 -2.76 4.94 4.82
C VAL A 34 -4.06 5.74 4.72
N ASN A 35 -4.50 6.04 3.50
CA ASN A 35 -5.80 6.65 3.23
C ASN A 35 -6.71 5.60 2.57
N ASN A 36 -7.78 5.22 3.27
CA ASN A 36 -8.66 4.13 2.90
C ASN A 36 -9.77 4.59 1.95
N ILE A 37 -9.45 4.80 0.66
CA ILE A 37 -10.37 5.39 -0.33
C ILE A 37 -11.63 4.54 -0.55
N ALA A 38 -11.44 3.27 -0.88
CA ALA A 38 -12.50 2.29 -1.10
C ALA A 38 -12.03 0.92 -0.60
N THR A 39 -11.81 0.80 0.71
CA THR A 39 -11.58 -0.49 1.38
C THR A 39 -12.91 -1.06 1.87
N PRO A 40 -12.96 -2.33 2.35
CA PRO A 40 -14.20 -2.90 2.83
C PRO A 40 -14.80 -1.99 3.88
N ASP A 41 -14.01 -1.56 4.87
CA ASP A 41 -14.47 -0.76 6.00
C ASP A 41 -14.81 0.69 5.68
N SER A 42 -14.16 1.31 4.69
CA SER A 42 -14.43 2.71 4.36
C SER A 42 -15.55 2.93 3.34
N PHE A 43 -15.80 1.98 2.44
CA PHE A 43 -16.77 2.15 1.36
C PHE A 43 -17.41 0.82 0.93
N ARG A 44 -18.72 0.70 1.14
CA ARG A 44 -19.51 -0.49 0.77
C ARG A 44 -20.13 -0.44 -0.64
N GLY A 45 -20.02 0.69 -1.35
CA GLY A 45 -20.64 0.91 -2.66
C GLY A 45 -19.87 0.36 -3.86
N ALA A 46 -19.18 -0.78 -3.72
CA ALA A 46 -18.40 -1.40 -4.79
C ALA A 46 -18.38 -2.92 -4.67
N HIS A 47 -18.41 -3.62 -5.81
CA HIS A 47 -18.49 -5.08 -5.86
C HIS A 47 -17.17 -5.76 -5.48
N ARG A 48 -16.09 -5.56 -6.26
CA ARG A 48 -14.81 -6.28 -6.07
C ARG A 48 -13.61 -5.38 -5.87
N ILE A 49 -13.61 -4.20 -6.50
CA ILE A 49 -12.46 -3.29 -6.46
C ILE A 49 -12.23 -2.75 -5.05
N LEU A 50 -10.96 -2.73 -4.67
CA LEU A 50 -10.43 -2.19 -3.43
C LEU A 50 -9.41 -1.12 -3.80
N VAL A 51 -9.47 0.03 -3.12
CA VAL A 51 -8.52 1.12 -3.38
C VAL A 51 -8.08 1.73 -2.06
N CYS A 52 -6.78 1.82 -1.86
CA CYS A 52 -6.18 2.65 -0.83
C CYS A 52 -4.92 3.31 -1.38
N GLU A 53 -4.48 4.37 -0.72
CA GLU A 53 -3.19 4.97 -1.00
C GLU A 53 -2.34 5.01 0.27
N VAL A 54 -1.04 4.95 0.08
CA VAL A 54 -0.06 4.91 1.16
C VAL A 54 0.98 5.98 0.92
N LEU A 55 1.31 6.73 1.97
CA LEU A 55 2.40 7.69 1.97
C LEU A 55 3.47 7.25 2.97
N THR A 56 4.67 7.03 2.47
CA THR A 56 5.83 6.52 3.19
C THR A 56 6.87 7.64 3.30
N PRO A 57 7.22 8.09 4.52
CA PRO A 57 8.29 9.07 4.70
C PRO A 57 9.61 8.61 4.06
N GLY A 58 10.45 9.55 3.59
CA GLY A 58 11.78 9.21 3.09
C GLY A 58 12.60 8.46 4.16
N GLY A 59 13.23 7.35 3.76
CA GLY A 59 13.94 6.43 4.66
C GLY A 59 13.06 5.37 5.35
N ASN A 60 11.73 5.42 5.19
CA ASN A 60 10.81 4.44 5.77
C ASN A 60 10.42 3.35 4.75
N TRP A 61 9.86 2.26 5.28
CA TRP A 61 9.47 1.05 4.58
C TRP A 61 7.96 0.84 4.73
N SER A 62 7.29 0.58 3.61
CA SER A 62 5.87 0.23 3.54
C SER A 62 5.66 -1.17 3.00
N SER A 63 4.42 -1.66 3.08
CA SER A 63 4.11 -3.08 2.85
C SER A 63 5.03 -4.03 3.65
N TRP A 64 5.49 -3.56 4.80
CA TRP A 64 6.38 -4.27 5.72
C TRP A 64 5.65 -4.58 7.03
N PRO A 65 5.79 -5.79 7.62
CA PRO A 65 6.45 -6.98 7.05
C PRO A 65 5.79 -7.45 5.75
N PRO A 66 6.48 -8.27 4.94
CA PRO A 66 5.95 -8.78 3.68
C PRO A 66 4.71 -9.62 3.95
N HIS A 67 3.72 -9.46 3.09
CA HIS A 67 2.45 -10.19 3.16
C HIS A 67 2.01 -10.58 1.77
N ARG A 68 1.06 -11.51 1.68
CA ARG A 68 0.49 -12.00 0.42
C ARG A 68 -1.00 -12.24 0.54
N HIS A 69 -1.67 -12.27 -0.61
CA HIS A 69 -3.08 -12.61 -0.77
C HIS A 69 -3.28 -13.17 -2.17
N ASP A 70 -2.54 -14.23 -2.49
CA ASP A 70 -2.44 -14.81 -3.83
C ASP A 70 -3.26 -16.09 -4.02
N GLY A 71 -3.88 -16.63 -2.97
CA GLY A 71 -4.58 -17.92 -3.01
C GLY A 71 -3.64 -19.14 -3.08
N ILE A 72 -2.33 -18.95 -2.94
CA ILE A 72 -1.32 -19.99 -3.20
C ILE A 72 -0.81 -20.56 -1.88
N GLU A 73 -0.41 -21.84 -1.88
CA GLU A 73 0.31 -22.50 -0.78
C GLU A 73 -0.27 -22.20 0.61
N GLY A 74 -1.60 -22.32 0.76
CA GLY A 74 -2.28 -22.17 2.04
C GLY A 74 -2.67 -20.75 2.43
N CYS A 75 -2.48 -19.74 1.58
CA CYS A 75 -3.12 -18.44 1.81
C CYS A 75 -4.57 -18.46 1.30
N PRO A 76 -5.61 -18.32 2.15
CA PRO A 76 -7.00 -18.42 1.71
C PRO A 76 -7.52 -17.14 1.04
N TYR A 77 -6.75 -16.06 1.10
CA TYR A 77 -7.11 -14.77 0.53
C TYR A 77 -6.56 -14.66 -0.89
N MET A 78 -7.39 -14.16 -1.80
CA MET A 78 -7.05 -14.01 -3.21
C MET A 78 -7.48 -12.63 -3.69
N ASN A 79 -6.49 -11.77 -3.92
CA ASN A 79 -6.61 -10.46 -4.54
C ASN A 79 -5.39 -10.25 -5.45
N GLU A 80 -5.64 -9.93 -6.72
CA GLU A 80 -4.63 -9.28 -7.57
C GLU A 80 -4.36 -7.89 -7.00
N GLU A 81 -3.12 -7.39 -7.12
CA GLU A 81 -2.77 -6.05 -6.66
C GLU A 81 -1.85 -5.33 -7.65
N ILE A 82 -2.15 -4.06 -7.90
CA ILE A 82 -1.34 -3.15 -8.70
C ILE A 82 -0.90 -1.97 -7.85
N TYR A 83 0.36 -1.60 -7.98
CA TYR A 83 0.95 -0.42 -7.35
C TYR A 83 1.22 0.64 -8.41
N TYR A 84 0.75 1.87 -8.20
CA TYR A 84 1.18 3.04 -8.95
C TYR A 84 1.96 3.98 -8.03
N PHE A 85 3.23 4.21 -8.33
CA PHE A 85 4.15 4.94 -7.48
C PHE A 85 4.30 6.40 -7.91
N ARG A 86 4.44 7.28 -6.92
CA ARG A 86 4.85 8.67 -7.09
C ARG A 86 5.92 9.01 -6.06
N LEU A 87 6.93 9.76 -6.46
CA LEU A 87 8.09 10.07 -5.63
C LEU A 87 8.27 11.58 -5.52
N GLY A 88 8.48 12.05 -4.29
CA GLY A 88 8.82 13.43 -3.98
C GLY A 88 10.28 13.55 -3.53
N LYS A 89 10.67 14.76 -3.10
CA LYS A 89 11.98 15.07 -2.52
C LYS A 89 11.78 15.98 -1.31
N GLN A 90 12.15 15.50 -0.14
CA GLN A 90 11.94 16.15 1.15
C GLN A 90 10.46 16.57 1.28
N ASP A 91 10.22 17.88 1.40
CA ASP A 91 8.88 18.42 1.53
C ASP A 91 8.23 18.86 0.19
N SER A 92 8.80 18.48 -0.95
CA SER A 92 8.21 18.74 -2.26
C SER A 92 6.99 17.86 -2.51
N ASP A 93 6.11 18.33 -3.40
CA ASP A 93 5.13 17.46 -4.03
C ASP A 93 5.81 16.35 -4.84
N HIS A 94 5.05 15.32 -5.18
CA HIS A 94 5.54 14.23 -6.04
C HIS A 94 5.79 14.71 -7.48
N GLY A 95 6.50 13.93 -8.28
CA GLY A 95 6.90 14.30 -9.64
C GLY A 95 8.39 14.55 -9.81
N VAL A 96 9.23 14.11 -8.88
CA VAL A 96 10.67 14.40 -8.90
C VAL A 96 11.40 13.35 -9.72
N ALA A 97 11.98 13.75 -10.85
CA ALA A 97 12.64 12.85 -11.80
C ALA A 97 13.89 12.15 -11.23
N GLU A 98 14.67 12.84 -10.39
CA GLU A 98 15.84 12.24 -9.74
C GLU A 98 15.49 11.30 -8.57
N ALA A 99 14.26 11.34 -8.06
CA ALA A 99 13.86 10.54 -6.92
C ALA A 99 13.81 9.05 -7.29
N THR A 100 14.25 8.20 -6.36
CA THR A 100 14.25 6.75 -6.51
C THR A 100 13.66 6.07 -5.29
N GLY A 101 12.96 4.98 -5.51
CA GLY A 101 12.57 4.03 -4.46
C GLY A 101 12.98 2.62 -4.85
N TYR A 102 12.68 1.66 -3.99
CA TYR A 102 12.86 0.25 -4.30
C TYR A 102 11.60 -0.52 -3.96
N PHE A 103 11.34 -1.61 -4.68
CA PHE A 103 10.27 -2.52 -4.37
C PHE A 103 10.77 -3.95 -4.49
N HIS A 104 10.32 -4.79 -3.56
CA HIS A 104 10.65 -6.20 -3.54
C HIS A 104 9.36 -7.03 -3.49
N ALA A 105 9.33 -8.08 -4.31
CA ALA A 105 8.27 -9.07 -4.33
C ALA A 105 8.86 -10.45 -4.63
N TYR A 106 8.35 -11.48 -3.95
CA TYR A 106 8.83 -12.85 -4.13
C TYR A 106 7.73 -13.87 -3.86
N THR A 107 7.70 -14.94 -4.66
CA THR A 107 6.80 -16.08 -4.42
C THR A 107 7.40 -17.05 -3.41
N VAL A 108 6.57 -17.90 -2.82
CA VAL A 108 7.03 -18.88 -1.83
C VAL A 108 8.00 -19.89 -2.44
N ASP A 109 7.74 -20.32 -3.67
CA ASP A 109 8.59 -21.19 -4.46
C ASP A 109 9.80 -20.49 -5.10
N ARG A 110 9.91 -19.15 -4.94
CA ARG A 110 10.96 -18.29 -5.50
C ARG A 110 11.04 -18.29 -7.04
N SER A 111 9.98 -18.72 -7.73
CA SER A 111 9.89 -18.56 -9.19
C SER A 111 9.83 -17.09 -9.61
N VAL A 112 9.36 -16.21 -8.73
CA VAL A 112 9.52 -14.75 -8.80
C VAL A 112 10.34 -14.29 -7.59
N ASP A 113 11.35 -13.46 -7.85
CA ASP A 113 12.17 -12.78 -6.83
C ASP A 113 12.65 -11.45 -7.43
N ASP A 114 11.74 -10.49 -7.46
CA ASP A 114 11.96 -9.19 -8.09
C ASP A 114 12.52 -8.19 -7.07
N THR A 115 13.59 -7.49 -7.46
CA THR A 115 14.01 -6.25 -6.81
C THR A 115 14.12 -5.17 -7.87
N VAL A 116 13.25 -4.18 -7.80
CA VAL A 116 13.15 -3.13 -8.82
C VAL A 116 13.47 -1.76 -8.24
N THR A 117 14.17 -0.94 -9.02
CA THR A 117 14.32 0.50 -8.75
C THR A 117 13.10 1.22 -9.32
N LEU A 118 12.39 1.95 -8.46
CA LEU A 118 11.22 2.74 -8.82
C LEU A 118 11.60 4.17 -9.19
N ARG A 119 10.92 4.73 -10.18
CA ARG A 119 10.89 6.14 -10.58
C ARG A 119 9.48 6.72 -10.40
N ASP A 120 9.37 8.05 -10.44
CA ASP A 120 8.05 8.70 -10.38
C ASP A 120 7.16 8.27 -11.56
N GLY A 121 5.94 7.83 -11.25
CA GLY A 121 4.97 7.40 -12.25
C GLY A 121 5.02 5.92 -12.60
N ASP A 122 5.98 5.15 -12.05
CA ASP A 122 6.10 3.72 -12.32
C ASP A 122 4.88 2.94 -11.80
N VAL A 123 4.58 1.85 -12.50
CA VAL A 123 3.53 0.88 -12.12
C VAL A 123 4.17 -0.49 -11.96
N TYR A 124 3.84 -1.18 -10.87
CA TYR A 124 4.18 -2.59 -10.69
C TYR A 124 2.90 -3.43 -10.59
N ILE A 125 2.79 -4.44 -11.45
CA ILE A 125 1.70 -5.41 -11.46
C ILE A 125 2.22 -6.64 -10.71
N LEU A 126 1.67 -6.90 -9.53
CA LEU A 126 2.13 -8.01 -8.71
C LEU A 126 1.68 -9.35 -9.31
N PRO A 127 2.60 -10.26 -9.69
CA PRO A 127 2.21 -11.56 -10.22
C PRO A 127 1.58 -12.46 -9.16
N ALA A 128 2.23 -12.59 -7.99
CA ALA A 128 1.81 -13.36 -6.83
C ALA A 128 2.80 -13.15 -5.68
N GLY A 129 2.59 -13.81 -4.54
CA GLY A 129 3.59 -13.91 -3.49
C GLY A 129 3.62 -12.75 -2.50
N TYR A 130 4.65 -12.79 -1.67
CA TYR A 130 4.94 -11.78 -0.68
C TYR A 130 5.39 -10.50 -1.37
N HIS A 131 4.79 -9.38 -0.99
CA HIS A 131 5.06 -8.10 -1.60
C HIS A 131 5.22 -7.03 -0.56
N GLY A 132 6.12 -6.11 -0.89
CA GLY A 132 6.76 -5.30 0.11
C GLY A 132 8.03 -5.99 0.64
N PRO A 133 9.06 -5.19 0.97
CA PRO A 133 8.94 -3.77 1.24
C PRO A 133 8.88 -2.89 -0.02
N SER A 134 8.03 -1.86 0.01
CA SER A 134 8.27 -0.64 -0.78
C SER A 134 9.14 0.28 0.07
N ILE A 135 10.32 0.62 -0.45
CA ILE A 135 11.37 1.28 0.29
C ILE A 135 11.53 2.69 -0.26
N ALA A 136 11.12 3.68 0.53
CA ALA A 136 11.39 5.07 0.24
C ALA A 136 12.88 5.33 0.52
N ALA A 137 13.65 5.75 -0.50
CA ALA A 137 15.02 6.15 -0.27
C ALA A 137 15.08 7.34 0.73
N PRO A 138 16.20 7.52 1.45
CA PRO A 138 16.40 8.71 2.26
C PRO A 138 16.10 9.98 1.46
N GLU A 139 15.51 10.98 2.10
CA GLU A 139 15.05 12.24 1.48
C GLU A 139 14.00 12.12 0.37
N TYR A 140 13.59 10.93 -0.08
CA TYR A 140 12.62 10.77 -1.17
C TYR A 140 11.34 10.09 -0.66
N PRO A 141 10.35 10.86 -0.15
CA PRO A 141 9.08 10.28 0.27
C PRO A 141 8.37 9.61 -0.92
N MET A 142 7.69 8.51 -0.61
CA MET A 142 7.03 7.67 -1.59
C MET A 142 5.52 7.69 -1.35
N TYR A 143 4.77 7.86 -2.43
CA TYR A 143 3.34 7.58 -2.50
C TYR A 143 3.13 6.35 -3.36
N PHE A 144 2.14 5.53 -3.01
CA PHE A 144 1.56 4.62 -3.98
C PHE A 144 0.06 4.46 -3.81
N LEU A 145 -0.61 4.27 -4.95
CA LEU A 145 -2.00 3.86 -5.04
C LEU A 145 -2.03 2.34 -5.22
N ASN A 146 -2.68 1.65 -4.28
CA ASN A 146 -3.00 0.23 -4.39
C ASN A 146 -4.38 0.07 -5.01
N VAL A 147 -4.46 -0.77 -6.03
CA VAL A 147 -5.72 -1.25 -6.59
C VAL A 147 -5.73 -2.76 -6.46
N LEU A 148 -6.71 -3.28 -5.74
CA LEU A 148 -6.88 -4.72 -5.57
C LEU A 148 -8.25 -5.19 -6.07
N ALA A 149 -8.32 -6.44 -6.49
CA ALA A 149 -9.58 -7.12 -6.76
C ALA A 149 -9.41 -8.64 -6.66
N GLY A 150 -10.43 -9.32 -6.15
CA GLY A 150 -10.43 -10.76 -5.96
C GLY A 150 -11.77 -11.40 -6.33
N PRO A 151 -11.84 -12.74 -6.44
CA PRO A 151 -13.06 -13.46 -6.77
C PRO A 151 -14.01 -13.65 -5.59
N SER A 152 -13.58 -13.37 -4.35
CA SER A 152 -14.39 -13.52 -3.14
C SER A 152 -15.71 -12.74 -3.22
N ASP A 153 -16.79 -13.34 -2.73
CA ASP A 153 -18.12 -12.71 -2.68
C ASP A 153 -18.14 -11.45 -1.81
N ASP A 154 -17.36 -11.48 -0.72
CA ASP A 154 -17.10 -10.36 0.16
C ASP A 154 -15.73 -9.77 -0.11
N ARG A 155 -15.68 -8.43 -0.22
CA ARG A 155 -14.43 -7.67 -0.31
C ARG A 155 -13.64 -7.79 0.98
N THR A 156 -12.34 -8.08 0.86
CA THR A 156 -11.44 -8.22 2.00
C THR A 156 -10.05 -7.67 1.69
N MET A 157 -9.42 -7.04 2.69
CA MET A 157 -8.00 -6.65 2.68
C MET A 157 -7.15 -7.61 3.53
N ALA A 158 -7.70 -8.77 3.90
CA ALA A 158 -6.98 -9.76 4.68
C ALA A 158 -5.86 -10.40 3.85
N PHE A 159 -4.81 -10.81 4.55
CA PHE A 159 -3.57 -11.31 3.96
C PHE A 159 -2.93 -12.36 4.87
N CYS A 160 -1.93 -13.04 4.33
CA CYS A 160 -1.03 -13.93 5.03
C CYS A 160 0.33 -13.25 5.18
N ASP A 161 0.80 -13.05 6.40
CA ASP A 161 2.15 -12.55 6.65
C ASP A 161 3.19 -13.64 6.36
N ASP A 162 4.41 -13.27 5.96
CA ASP A 162 5.54 -14.21 5.87
C ASP A 162 5.91 -14.71 7.28
N PRO A 163 5.79 -16.02 7.57
CA PRO A 163 6.12 -16.59 8.87
C PRO A 163 7.53 -16.27 9.36
N SER A 164 8.49 -16.13 8.43
CA SER A 164 9.87 -15.77 8.75
C SER A 164 10.01 -14.36 9.36
N HIS A 165 8.97 -13.54 9.22
CA HIS A 165 8.96 -12.13 9.62
C HIS A 165 7.88 -11.79 10.66
N HIS A 166 7.11 -12.76 11.16
CA HIS A 166 6.03 -12.53 12.14
C HIS A 166 6.49 -11.79 13.40
N TRP A 167 7.69 -12.12 13.88
CA TRP A 167 8.30 -11.51 15.07
C TRP A 167 8.44 -9.98 14.99
N ILE A 168 8.47 -9.41 13.79
CA ILE A 168 8.64 -7.96 13.59
C ILE A 168 7.45 -7.19 14.17
N ARG A 169 6.22 -7.71 14.04
CA ARG A 169 5.03 -7.04 14.59
C ARG A 169 5.09 -6.94 16.11
N ASP A 170 5.66 -7.94 16.78
CA ASP A 170 5.89 -7.87 18.23
C ASP A 170 6.92 -6.80 18.60
N SER A 171 7.98 -6.65 17.79
CA SER A 171 9.01 -5.63 18.00
C SER A 171 8.48 -4.19 17.91
N TRP A 172 7.33 -3.97 17.25
CA TRP A 172 6.72 -2.66 17.12
C TRP A 172 6.01 -2.18 18.39
N LYS A 173 5.66 -3.08 19.32
CA LYS A 173 4.91 -2.74 20.55
C LYS A 173 5.61 -1.69 21.43
N SER A 174 6.93 -1.58 21.33
CA SER A 174 7.75 -0.61 22.07
C SER A 174 8.25 0.57 21.21
N GLN A 175 7.96 0.57 19.91
CA GLN A 175 8.41 1.59 18.99
C GLN A 175 7.37 2.70 18.85
N LYS A 176 7.85 3.92 18.59
CA LYS A 176 6.99 5.06 18.34
C LYS A 176 6.64 5.14 16.85
N ILE A 177 5.47 5.70 16.56
CA ILE A 177 5.13 6.16 15.22
C ILE A 177 6.14 7.25 14.83
N ASP A 178 6.69 7.16 13.62
CA ASP A 178 7.48 8.23 13.03
C ASP A 178 6.67 9.53 13.09
N PRO A 179 7.19 10.58 13.74
CA PRO A 179 6.42 11.79 13.95
C PRO A 179 5.89 12.31 12.63
N ARG A 180 6.60 12.17 11.50
CA ARG A 180 6.27 12.67 10.14
C ARG A 180 4.93 12.22 9.58
N VAL A 181 4.27 11.23 10.19
CA VAL A 181 2.92 10.79 9.82
C VAL A 181 1.85 11.40 10.75
N PRO A 182 0.69 11.87 10.25
CA PRO A 182 0.33 11.97 8.83
C PRO A 182 1.18 13.02 8.09
N ILE A 183 1.49 12.72 6.82
CA ILE A 183 2.18 13.58 5.86
C ILE A 183 1.17 14.55 5.22
N THR A 184 -0.05 14.07 4.93
CA THR A 184 -1.12 14.87 4.30
C THR A 184 -2.46 14.68 5.00
N SER A 185 -3.34 15.65 4.78
CA SER A 185 -4.76 15.63 5.14
C SER A 185 -5.61 15.99 3.94
N ALA A 186 -6.93 16.00 4.08
CA ALA A 186 -7.85 16.48 3.05
C ALA A 186 -7.62 17.95 2.62
N SER A 187 -6.90 18.74 3.43
CA SER A 187 -6.54 20.13 3.15
C SER A 187 -5.13 20.29 2.56
N GLY A 188 -4.42 19.20 2.27
CA GLY A 188 -3.04 19.20 1.77
C GLY A 188 -2.02 18.74 2.82
N ARG A 189 -0.76 19.09 2.61
CA ARG A 189 0.37 18.70 3.47
C ARG A 189 0.17 19.19 4.91
N VAL A 190 0.47 18.34 5.89
CA VAL A 190 0.47 18.70 7.30
C VAL A 190 1.78 19.41 7.62
N VAL A 191 1.71 20.72 7.84
CA VAL A 191 2.86 21.55 8.27
C VAL A 191 3.14 21.26 9.75
N ARG A 192 4.43 21.18 10.10
CA ARG A 192 4.93 20.83 11.45
C ARG A 192 5.90 21.88 11.94
#